data_AF-A0A925C3I1-F1
#
_entry.id   AF-A0A925C3I1-F1
#
_cell.length_a   1.000
_cell.length_b   1.000
_cell.length_c   1.000
_cell.angle_alpha   90.00
_cell.angle_beta   90.00
_cell.angle_gamma   90.00
#
_symmetry.space_group_name_H-M   'P 1'
#
loop_
_entity.id
_entity.type
_entity.pdbx_description
1 polymer ?
#
loop_
_entity_poly.entity_id
_entity_poly.type
_entity_poly.pdbx_seq_one_letter_code
_entity_poly.pdbx_strand_id
1 'polypeptide(L)'
;MVAHASNSHANGKSPAHNAFQMFFGGLESFGQAYDPFLKGMARTQLEVLGFANRRAQAYMQIPARAAQCRTPQDLFNFQTQFWRAAYEDYAESVGRVTNALAACVPPNLAALTDEALNSAHDYIAFPEAKEQQSGRSRERKAA
;
A
#
# COMPACT_ATOMS: atom_id res chain seq x y z
N MET A 1 10.67 45.84 -46.28
CA MET A 1 11.32 44.92 -45.33
C MET A 1 10.50 44.94 -44.05
N VAL A 2 9.68 43.92 -43.83
CA VAL A 2 8.89 43.77 -42.59
C VAL A 2 9.45 42.56 -41.87
N ALA A 3 10.04 42.78 -40.70
CA ALA A 3 10.59 41.73 -39.86
C ALA A 3 9.43 40.96 -39.20
N HIS A 4 9.27 39.68 -39.53
CA HIS A 4 8.42 38.77 -38.76
C HIS A 4 9.11 38.48 -37.42
N ALA A 5 8.53 39.01 -36.34
CA ALA A 5 8.93 38.66 -34.99
C ALA A 5 8.57 37.20 -34.72
N SER A 6 9.58 36.45 -34.26
CA SER A 6 9.46 35.08 -33.78
C SER A 6 8.48 35.02 -32.62
N ASN A 7 7.35 34.32 -32.81
CA ASN A 7 6.43 33.98 -31.73
C ASN A 7 7.08 32.86 -30.90
N SER A 8 7.96 33.21 -29.97
CA SER A 8 8.40 32.30 -28.93
C SER A 8 7.23 32.05 -27.98
N HIS A 9 6.70 30.83 -28.01
CA HIS A 9 5.75 30.29 -27.03
C HIS A 9 6.20 30.64 -25.60
N ALA A 10 5.55 31.63 -24.99
CA ALA A 10 5.64 31.85 -23.56
C ALA A 10 4.89 30.70 -22.89
N ASN A 11 5.62 29.69 -22.43
CA ASN A 11 5.09 28.59 -21.64
C ASN A 11 4.51 29.17 -20.35
N GLY A 12 3.18 29.35 -20.30
CA GLY A 12 2.45 30.17 -19.33
C GLY A 12 2.38 29.63 -17.89
N LYS A 13 3.33 28.78 -17.48
CA LYS A 13 3.42 28.29 -16.09
C LYS A 13 4.76 28.74 -15.53
N SER A 14 4.74 29.85 -14.79
CA SER A 14 5.93 30.29 -14.07
C SER A 14 6.39 29.18 -13.10
N PRO A 15 7.69 29.02 -12.84
CA PRO A 15 8.19 28.02 -11.88
C PRO A 15 7.50 28.09 -10.52
N ALA A 16 7.07 29.27 -10.08
CA ALA A 16 6.31 29.46 -8.85
C ALA A 16 4.89 28.86 -8.93
N HIS A 17 4.25 28.89 -10.10
CA HIS A 17 2.95 28.25 -10.32
C HIS A 17 3.04 26.72 -10.26
N ASN A 18 4.09 26.12 -10.84
CA ASN A 18 4.34 24.68 -10.72
C ASN A 18 4.67 24.27 -9.28
N ALA A 19 5.49 25.06 -8.57
CA ALA A 19 5.78 24.80 -7.15
C ALA A 19 4.52 24.89 -6.27
N PHE A 20 3.65 25.86 -6.54
CA PHE A 20 2.37 26.00 -5.85
C PHE A 20 1.43 24.82 -6.14
N GLN A 21 1.31 24.39 -7.41
CA GLN A 21 0.52 23.21 -7.76
C GLN A 21 1.05 21.94 -7.08
N MET A 22 2.37 21.77 -7.02
CA MET A 22 2.98 20.61 -6.36
C MET A 22 2.73 20.61 -4.84
N PHE A 23 2.77 21.80 -4.21
CA PHE A 23 2.47 21.95 -2.79
C PHE A 23 1.01 21.63 -2.46
N PHE A 24 0.05 22.21 -3.19
CA PHE A 24 -1.38 21.95 -2.97
C PHE A 24 -1.78 20.53 -3.34
N GLY A 25 -1.22 19.97 -4.42
CA GLY A 25 -1.42 18.56 -4.77
C GLY A 25 -0.88 17.60 -3.70
N GLY A 26 0.25 17.93 -3.05
CA GLY A 26 0.78 17.17 -1.92
C GLY A 26 -0.09 17.27 -0.65
N LEU A 27 -0.71 18.42 -0.40
CA LEU A 27 -1.65 18.59 0.72
C LEU A 27 -2.95 17.80 0.48
N GLU A 28 -3.47 17.81 -0.75
CA GLU A 28 -4.67 17.06 -1.12
C GLU A 28 -4.44 15.54 -1.03
N SER A 29 -3.30 15.05 -1.53
CA SER A 29 -2.95 13.63 -1.44
C SER A 29 -2.73 13.17 0.00
N PHE A 30 -2.13 14.02 0.85
CA PHE A 30 -2.02 13.75 2.28
C PHE A 30 -3.40 13.68 2.95
N GLY A 31 -4.31 14.61 2.64
CA GLY A 31 -5.67 14.62 3.16
C GLY A 31 -6.45 13.36 2.78
N GLN A 32 -6.36 12.92 1.52
CA GLN A 32 -7.04 11.71 1.03
C GLN A 32 -6.48 10.42 1.63
N ALA A 33 -5.18 10.36 1.93
CA ALA A 33 -4.53 9.19 2.49
C ALA A 33 -4.66 9.07 4.03
N TYR A 34 -5.03 10.16 4.71
CA TYR A 34 -5.12 10.18 6.17
C TYR A 34 -6.31 9.38 6.73
N ASP A 35 -7.49 9.52 6.12
CA ASP A 35 -8.69 8.77 6.49
C ASP A 35 -8.54 7.24 6.43
N PRO A 36 -8.05 6.64 5.32
CA PRO A 36 -7.86 5.20 5.24
C PRO A 36 -6.78 4.71 6.20
N PHE A 37 -5.72 5.50 6.44
CA PHE A 37 -4.67 5.17 7.41
C PHE A 37 -5.22 5.09 8.84
N LEU A 38 -5.96 6.10 9.30
CA LEU A 38 -6.57 6.09 10.64
C LEU A 38 -7.56 4.94 10.79
N LYS A 39 -8.38 4.68 9.76
CA LYS A 39 -9.31 3.56 9.74
C LYS A 39 -8.60 2.21 9.81
N GLY A 40 -7.49 2.05 9.08
CA GLY A 40 -6.61 0.89 9.13
C GLY A 40 -6.04 0.67 10.53
N MET A 41 -5.54 1.74 11.16
CA MET A 41 -5.00 1.69 12.52
C MET A 41 -6.07 1.28 13.54
N ALA A 42 -7.25 1.92 13.49
CA ALA A 42 -8.35 1.59 14.38
C ALA A 42 -8.78 0.12 14.22
N ARG A 43 -8.87 -0.37 12.98
CA ARG A 43 -9.18 -1.78 12.71
C ARG A 43 -8.12 -2.73 13.27
N THR A 44 -6.84 -2.38 13.09
CA THR A 44 -5.72 -3.18 13.63
C THR A 44 -5.79 -3.27 15.14
N GLN A 45 -6.06 -2.15 15.83
CA GLN A 45 -6.23 -2.13 17.28
C GLN A 45 -7.39 -3.03 17.74
N LEU A 46 -8.53 -2.98 17.04
CA LEU A 46 -9.69 -3.82 17.37
C LEU A 46 -9.40 -5.30 17.17
N GLU A 47 -8.68 -5.70 16.12
CA GLU A 47 -8.32 -7.10 15.89
C GLU A 47 -7.36 -7.62 16.98
N VAL A 48 -6.38 -6.80 17.38
CA VAL A 48 -5.46 -7.14 18.47
C VAL A 48 -6.19 -7.27 19.81
N LEU A 49 -7.05 -6.31 20.14
CA LEU A 49 -7.87 -6.35 21.35
C LEU A 49 -8.83 -7.55 21.35
N GLY A 50 -9.46 -7.84 20.21
CA GLY A 50 -10.34 -8.99 20.05
C GLY A 50 -9.63 -10.31 20.27
N PHE A 51 -8.43 -10.46 19.70
CA PHE A 51 -7.57 -11.61 19.94
C PHE A 51 -7.18 -11.74 21.42
N ALA A 52 -6.69 -10.65 22.03
CA ALA A 52 -6.29 -10.64 23.44
C ALA A 52 -7.45 -11.05 24.37
N ASN A 53 -8.67 -10.56 24.09
CA ASN A 53 -9.86 -10.91 24.85
C ASN A 53 -10.22 -12.40 24.71
N ARG A 54 -10.23 -12.97 23.50
CA ARG A 54 -10.50 -14.41 23.28
C ARG A 54 -9.53 -15.29 24.06
N ARG A 55 -8.23 -14.96 23.99
CA ARG A 55 -7.20 -15.68 24.75
C ARG A 55 -7.37 -15.53 26.25
N ALA A 56 -7.62 -14.31 26.75
CA ALA A 56 -7.86 -14.06 28.17
C ALA A 56 -9.05 -14.88 28.69
N GLN A 57 -10.17 -14.92 27.97
CA GLN A 57 -11.33 -15.73 28.31
C GLN A 57 -10.99 -17.23 28.34
N ALA A 58 -10.21 -17.72 27.38
CA ALA A 58 -9.76 -19.11 27.37
C ALA A 58 -8.91 -19.45 28.61
N TYR A 59 -8.02 -18.56 29.04
CA TYR A 59 -7.22 -18.74 30.26
C TYR A 59 -8.08 -18.73 31.53
N MET A 60 -9.10 -17.89 31.61
CA MET A 60 -10.02 -17.86 32.77
C MET A 60 -10.85 -19.14 32.89
N GLN A 61 -11.10 -19.86 31.80
CA GLN A 61 -11.84 -21.13 31.82
C GLN A 61 -10.99 -22.34 32.25
N ILE A 62 -9.67 -22.22 32.30
CA ILE A 62 -8.77 -23.31 32.70
C ILE A 62 -9.12 -23.91 34.07
N PRO A 63 -9.24 -23.13 35.16
CA PRO A 63 -9.54 -23.70 36.48
C PRO A 63 -10.91 -24.40 36.52
N ALA A 64 -11.91 -23.83 35.83
CA ALA A 64 -13.25 -24.41 35.76
C ALA A 64 -13.24 -25.76 35.03
N ARG A 65 -12.49 -25.88 33.93
CA ARG A 65 -12.37 -27.14 33.18
C ARG A 65 -11.48 -28.16 33.91
N ALA A 66 -10.41 -27.71 34.55
CA ALA A 66 -9.54 -28.57 35.35
C ALA A 66 -10.29 -29.20 36.53
N ALA A 67 -11.19 -28.46 37.18
CA ALA A 67 -12.03 -28.97 38.27
C ALA A 67 -13.04 -30.05 37.82
N GLN A 68 -13.35 -30.12 36.51
CA GLN A 68 -14.26 -31.12 35.95
C GLN A 68 -13.56 -32.42 35.54
N CYS A 69 -12.23 -32.42 35.40
CA CYS A 69 -11.46 -33.62 35.06
C CYS A 69 -11.49 -34.61 36.23
N ARG A 70 -12.01 -35.82 36.01
CA ARG A 70 -12.06 -36.88 37.02
C ARG A 70 -10.97 -37.92 36.84
N THR A 71 -10.40 -38.00 35.64
CA THR A 71 -9.33 -38.92 35.27
C THR A 71 -8.14 -38.16 34.69
N PRO A 72 -6.92 -38.72 34.77
CA PRO A 72 -5.76 -38.13 34.10
C PRO A 72 -5.94 -38.06 32.58
N GLN A 73 -6.73 -38.96 31.99
CA GLN A 73 -7.03 -38.95 30.55
C GLN A 73 -7.89 -37.73 30.15
N ASP A 74 -8.81 -37.31 31.01
CA ASP A 74 -9.57 -36.06 30.80
C ASP A 74 -8.66 -34.83 30.76
N LEU A 75 -7.60 -34.84 31.58
CA LEU A 75 -6.65 -33.74 31.64
C LEU A 75 -5.80 -33.64 30.36
N PHE A 76 -5.36 -34.78 29.80
CA PHE A 76 -4.69 -34.82 28.50
C PHE A 76 -5.60 -34.38 27.35
N ASN A 77 -6.87 -34.80 27.36
CA ASN A 77 -7.86 -34.36 26.39
C ASN A 77 -8.11 -32.85 26.48
N PHE A 78 -8.23 -32.31 27.70
CA PHE A 78 -8.34 -30.87 27.92
C PHE A 78 -7.10 -30.11 27.39
N GLN A 79 -5.91 -30.59 27.72
CA GLN A 79 -4.66 -29.96 27.30
C GLN A 79 -4.51 -29.91 25.77
N THR A 80 -4.81 -31.03 25.10
CA THR A 80 -4.76 -31.09 23.63
C THR A 80 -5.80 -30.19 22.96
N GLN A 81 -7.03 -30.17 23.48
CA GLN A 81 -8.07 -29.26 22.99
C GLN A 81 -7.69 -27.79 23.20
N PHE A 82 -7.11 -27.44 24.34
CA PHE A 82 -6.66 -26.08 24.63
C PHE A 82 -5.61 -25.61 23.61
N TRP A 83 -4.60 -26.44 23.34
CA TRP A 83 -3.56 -26.10 22.37
C TRP A 83 -4.07 -26.05 20.93
N ARG A 84 -4.99 -26.94 20.56
CA ARG A 84 -5.63 -26.91 19.25
C ARG A 84 -6.41 -25.61 19.05
N ALA A 85 -7.28 -25.26 20.01
CA ALA A 85 -8.04 -24.01 19.96
C ALA A 85 -7.11 -22.79 19.97
N ALA A 86 -6.01 -22.83 20.74
CA ALA A 86 -5.01 -21.77 20.71
C ALA A 86 -4.42 -21.62 19.31
N TYR A 87 -3.97 -22.72 18.69
CA TYR A 87 -3.38 -22.67 17.36
C TYR A 87 -4.35 -22.10 16.32
N GLU A 88 -5.62 -22.50 16.36
CA GLU A 88 -6.68 -21.96 15.50
C GLU A 88 -6.88 -20.45 15.72
N ASP A 89 -6.97 -19.99 16.97
CA ASP A 89 -7.06 -18.56 17.33
C ASP A 89 -5.86 -17.76 16.79
N TYR A 90 -4.64 -18.29 16.95
CA TYR A 90 -3.41 -17.65 16.49
C TYR A 90 -3.37 -17.56 14.97
N ALA A 91 -3.63 -18.66 14.26
CA ALA A 91 -3.63 -18.69 12.80
C ALA A 91 -4.66 -17.71 12.21
N GLU A 92 -5.87 -17.69 12.77
CA GLU A 92 -6.92 -16.76 12.33
C GLU A 92 -6.57 -15.31 12.65
N SER A 93 -6.10 -15.03 13.86
CA SER A 93 -5.77 -13.66 14.28
C SER A 93 -4.60 -13.07 13.50
N VAL A 94 -3.59 -13.87 13.18
CA VAL A 94 -2.45 -13.42 12.37
C VAL A 94 -2.91 -12.98 10.99
N GLY A 95 -3.78 -13.73 10.32
CA GLY A 95 -4.36 -13.32 9.03
C GLY A 95 -5.14 -12.01 9.13
N ARG A 96 -6.01 -11.87 10.14
CA ARG A 96 -6.83 -10.67 10.35
C ARG A 96 -5.99 -9.44 10.69
N VAL A 97 -5.02 -9.57 11.60
CA VAL A 97 -4.12 -8.49 12.00
C VAL A 97 -3.21 -8.07 10.84
N THR A 98 -2.67 -9.03 10.08
CA THR A 98 -1.81 -8.72 8.93
C THR A 98 -2.59 -7.98 7.84
N ASN A 99 -3.82 -8.42 7.55
CA ASN A 99 -4.71 -7.72 6.62
C ASN A 99 -5.09 -6.32 7.11
N ALA A 100 -5.32 -6.13 8.41
CA ALA A 100 -5.61 -4.81 8.97
C ALA A 100 -4.37 -3.89 8.96
N LEU A 101 -3.19 -4.46 9.22
CA LEU A 101 -1.91 -3.75 9.22
C LEU A 101 -1.49 -3.32 7.81
N ALA A 102 -1.82 -4.10 6.78
CA ALA A 102 -1.61 -3.72 5.38
C ALA A 102 -2.34 -2.42 5.00
N ALA A 103 -3.43 -2.08 5.70
CA ALA A 103 -4.14 -0.82 5.53
C ALA A 103 -3.51 0.35 6.32
N CYS A 104 -2.44 0.12 7.10
CA CYS A 104 -1.75 1.12 7.91
C CYS A 104 -0.47 1.65 7.24
N VAL A 105 -0.29 1.47 5.93
CA VAL A 105 0.89 1.99 5.23
C VAL A 105 0.87 3.52 5.32
N PRO A 106 1.97 4.16 5.81
CA PRO A 106 2.00 5.61 5.95
C PRO A 106 1.89 6.28 4.57
N PRO A 107 1.19 7.42 4.45
CA PRO A 107 0.92 8.11 3.18
C PRO A 107 2.18 8.34 2.33
N ASN A 108 3.27 8.79 2.97
CA ASN A 108 4.54 9.05 2.29
C ASN A 108 5.20 7.78 1.75
N LEU A 109 4.98 6.63 2.39
CA LEU A 109 5.52 5.36 1.94
C LEU A 109 4.62 4.76 0.85
N ALA A 110 3.31 4.93 0.95
CA ALA A 110 2.34 4.54 -0.08
C ALA A 110 2.60 5.26 -1.41
N ALA A 111 2.86 6.57 -1.37
CA ALA A 111 3.21 7.36 -2.56
C ALA A 111 4.52 6.88 -3.23
N LEU A 112 5.51 6.47 -2.43
CA LEU A 112 6.77 5.91 -2.94
C LEU A 112 6.57 4.51 -3.56
N THR A 113 5.70 3.69 -2.97
CA THR A 113 5.38 2.37 -3.52
C THR A 113 4.57 2.46 -4.80
N ASP A 114 3.63 3.39 -4.90
CA ASP A 114 2.84 3.60 -6.12
C ASP A 114 3.72 4.12 -7.27
N GLU A 115 4.62 5.06 -7.01
CA GLU A 115 5.59 5.53 -8.01
C GLU A 115 6.51 4.39 -8.48
N ALA A 116 7.00 3.56 -7.55
CA ALA A 116 7.83 2.40 -7.88
C ALA A 116 7.06 1.31 -8.66
N LEU A 117 5.79 1.07 -8.34
CA LEU A 117 4.93 0.13 -9.07
C LEU A 117 4.60 0.65 -10.47
N ASN A 118 4.22 1.92 -10.61
CA ASN A 118 3.91 2.53 -11.90
C ASN A 118 5.15 2.55 -12.81
N SER A 119 6.34 2.86 -12.25
CA SER A 119 7.61 2.74 -12.97
C SER A 119 7.94 1.29 -13.36
N ALA A 120 7.55 0.29 -12.57
CA ALA A 120 7.76 -1.12 -12.89
C ALA A 120 6.85 -1.64 -14.01
N HIS A 121 5.68 -1.02 -14.22
CA HIS A 121 4.76 -1.36 -15.31
C HIS A 121 5.18 -0.78 -16.67
N ASP A 122 6.01 0.26 -16.69
CA ASP A 122 6.48 0.93 -17.92
C ASP A 122 7.57 0.17 -18.69
N TYR A 123 8.12 -0.91 -18.13
CA TYR A 123 9.11 -1.76 -18.83
C TYR A 123 8.50 -2.66 -19.94
N ILE A 124 7.20 -2.58 -20.19
CA ILE A 124 6.54 -3.32 -21.29
C ILE A 124 6.54 -2.52 -22.61
N ALA A 125 6.86 -1.21 -22.58
CA ALA A 125 7.07 -0.43 -23.79
C ALA A 125 8.47 -0.72 -24.36
N PHE A 126 8.52 -1.58 -25.39
CA PHE A 126 9.72 -1.77 -26.20
C PHE A 126 10.21 -0.41 -26.72
N PRO A 127 11.52 -0.12 -26.69
CA PRO A 127 12.03 1.06 -27.37
C PRO A 127 11.76 0.87 -28.87
N GLU A 128 10.82 1.64 -29.42
CA GLU A 128 10.74 1.82 -30.86
C GLU A 128 12.14 2.23 -31.33
N ALA A 129 12.74 1.38 -32.16
CA ALA A 129 14.00 1.69 -32.81
C ALA A 129 13.81 3.06 -33.47
N LYS A 130 14.59 4.06 -33.04
CA LYS A 130 14.67 5.34 -33.74
C LYS A 130 14.99 5.03 -35.20
N GLU A 131 13.96 5.04 -36.04
CA GLU A 131 14.13 5.01 -37.48
C GLU A 131 14.95 6.24 -37.83
N GLN A 132 16.19 5.95 -38.19
CA GLN A 132 17.16 6.89 -38.69
C GLN A 132 16.64 7.37 -40.04
N GLN A 133 15.77 8.38 -40.02
CA GLN A 133 15.22 9.04 -41.19
C GLN A 133 16.33 9.89 -41.85
N SER A 134 17.33 9.21 -42.41
CA SER A 134 18.32 9.74 -43.34
C SER A 134 17.62 10.00 -44.68
N GLY A 135 16.86 11.09 -44.73
CA GLY A 135 16.20 11.58 -45.93
C GLY A 135 17.21 12.03 -46.98
N ARG A 136 17.41 11.17 -47.98
CA ARG A 136 17.78 11.47 -49.38
C ARG A 136 17.88 12.96 -49.72
N SER A 137 19.11 13.47 -49.79
CA SER A 137 19.44 14.66 -50.57
C SER A 137 19.23 14.34 -52.05
N ARG A 138 18.07 14.74 -52.60
CA ARG A 138 17.82 14.74 -54.04
C ARG A 138 18.24 16.10 -54.56
N GLU A 139 19.43 16.15 -55.15
CA GLU A 139 19.92 17.27 -55.93
C GLU A 139 18.88 17.70 -56.97
N ARG A 140 18.46 18.97 -56.88
CA ARG A 140 17.96 19.73 -58.01
C ARG A 140 18.80 21.00 -58.08
N LYS A 141 19.86 20.96 -58.88
CA LYS A 141 20.46 22.15 -59.48
C LYS A 141 20.27 22.04 -60.98
N ALA A 142 19.52 23.01 -61.50
CA ALA A 142 19.51 23.36 -62.91
C ALA A 142 20.84 24.05 -63.25
N ALA A 143 21.44 23.63 -64.36
CA ALA A 143 22.28 24.42 -65.25
C ALA A 143 22.23 23.74 -66.62
#